data_AF-A0A4R9G915-F1
#
_entry.id   AF-A0A4R9G915-F1
#
_cell.length_a   1.000
_cell.length_b   1.000
_cell.length_c   1.000
_cell.angle_alpha   90.00
_cell.angle_beta   90.00
_cell.angle_gamma   90.00
#
_symmetry.space_group_name_H-M   'P 1'
#
loop_
_entity.id
_entity.type
_entity.pdbx_description
1 polymer ?
#
loop_
_entity_poly.entity_id
_entity_poly.type
_entity_poly.pdbx_seq_one_letter_code
_entity_poly.pdbx_strand_id
1 'polypeptide(L)'
;MKLVPLPLGSGILLVSLLLLLPNIIYSQSHSPIYAKVLCLNSPEGCECKISENKSARIFHGEAAVLEEFPQNTEYWKIRTSKQICQYPRKNLKALGYQSSFRPMQTSRDHSPKSLYQLLQQEDADRLEKTESQSLGIYYPTYYHLALEEAFPGTEIAAYSPSGKEIGRASATFLEQVRWEGSGIAKDGKKYHFAGEGKYELYDLEWGWGAGYGYQVYPYRTIAISFKDLCEKLRSKISSCSKSKVIGALAYIPKIKEKRIRMQDGKVHDGYFCLNDTGSPLYIRDDRMDIFVGVHGGGSPYQPAELSRNTFLDAGIFPLYPSDWRMYTSEKERFWCPQEKLPRNPYSPSETECKLDYHAIAPEKGMEMRIFFRKDGSLVRCKP
;
A
#
# COMPACT_ATOMS: atom_id res chain seq x y z
N MET A 1 60.83 -41.85 -0.37
CA MET A 1 61.68 -42.53 -1.37
C MET A 1 60.83 -42.75 -2.62
N LYS A 2 61.33 -42.28 -3.77
CA LYS A 2 60.92 -42.64 -5.14
C LYS A 2 59.51 -42.26 -5.62
N LEU A 3 59.44 -41.07 -6.22
CA LEU A 3 58.69 -40.81 -7.45
C LEU A 3 59.24 -41.69 -8.58
N VAL A 4 58.37 -42.42 -9.29
CA VAL A 4 58.65 -43.04 -10.61
C VAL A 4 57.32 -43.09 -11.41
N PRO A 5 57.34 -42.88 -12.75
CA PRO A 5 56.31 -42.12 -13.47
C PRO A 5 55.29 -42.96 -14.27
N LEU A 6 54.28 -42.24 -14.77
CA LEU A 6 53.30 -42.63 -15.79
C LEU A 6 53.93 -43.25 -17.05
N PRO A 7 53.27 -44.21 -17.71
CA PRO A 7 53.44 -44.43 -19.14
C PRO A 7 52.41 -43.59 -19.92
N LEU A 8 52.94 -42.69 -20.75
CA LEU A 8 52.27 -42.17 -21.93
C LEU A 8 52.15 -43.31 -22.95
N GLY A 9 50.93 -43.58 -23.41
CA GLY A 9 50.68 -44.47 -24.53
C GLY A 9 49.33 -44.17 -25.16
N SER A 10 49.37 -43.67 -26.41
CA SER A 10 48.31 -43.71 -27.43
C SER A 10 46.94 -43.16 -27.00
N GLY A 11 46.50 -41.99 -27.47
CA GLY A 11 46.19 -41.78 -28.87
C GLY A 11 44.68 -41.92 -29.08
N ILE A 12 44.03 -40.79 -29.36
CA ILE A 12 42.69 -40.67 -29.96
C ILE A 12 41.53 -41.14 -29.06
N LEU A 13 41.06 -40.29 -28.15
CA LEU A 13 39.64 -40.25 -27.76
C LEU A 13 39.29 -38.96 -27.00
N LEU A 14 39.38 -37.80 -27.67
CA LEU A 14 39.01 -36.52 -27.06
C LEU A 14 38.39 -35.56 -28.08
N VAL A 15 37.48 -36.07 -28.93
CA VAL A 15 36.71 -35.22 -29.88
C VAL A 15 35.23 -35.61 -29.97
N SER A 16 34.71 -36.49 -29.09
CA SER A 16 33.33 -37.00 -29.24
C SER A 16 32.42 -36.84 -28.01
N LEU A 17 32.85 -36.13 -26.96
CA LEU A 17 32.04 -35.92 -25.74
C LEU A 17 31.67 -34.46 -25.44
N LEU A 18 31.78 -33.56 -26.43
CA LEU A 18 31.40 -32.14 -26.30
C LEU A 18 30.35 -31.67 -27.33
N LEU A 19 29.77 -32.59 -28.11
CA LEU A 19 28.76 -32.29 -29.13
C LEU A 19 27.34 -32.79 -28.80
N LEU A 20 27.09 -33.20 -27.55
CA LEU A 20 25.78 -33.66 -27.07
C LEU A 20 25.31 -32.97 -25.78
N LEU A 21 25.72 -31.71 -25.57
CA LEU A 21 24.91 -30.82 -24.75
C LEU A 21 23.96 -30.12 -25.72
N PRO A 22 22.64 -30.35 -25.65
CA PRO A 22 21.73 -29.50 -26.38
C PRO A 22 22.05 -28.08 -25.91
N ASN A 23 22.13 -27.15 -26.86
CA ASN A 23 22.04 -25.73 -26.56
C ASN A 23 20.78 -25.55 -25.70
N ILE A 24 20.95 -25.55 -24.38
CA ILE A 24 20.01 -24.91 -23.47
C ILE A 24 20.24 -23.44 -23.80
N ILE A 25 19.57 -23.02 -24.87
CA ILE A 25 19.24 -21.63 -25.12
C ILE A 25 18.63 -21.21 -23.80
N TYR A 26 19.41 -20.51 -22.99
CA TYR A 26 18.90 -19.71 -21.91
C TYR A 26 17.85 -18.83 -22.57
N SER A 27 16.58 -19.23 -22.47
CA SER A 27 15.48 -18.30 -22.58
C SER A 27 15.82 -17.24 -21.56
N GLN A 28 16.29 -16.09 -22.03
CA GLN A 28 16.32 -14.89 -21.22
C GLN A 28 14.86 -14.67 -20.85
N SER A 29 14.43 -15.20 -19.70
CA SER A 29 13.10 -14.94 -19.19
C SER A 29 13.09 -13.45 -18.88
N HIS A 30 12.62 -12.65 -19.84
CA HIS A 30 12.40 -11.24 -19.62
C HIS A 30 11.52 -11.11 -18.38
N SER A 31 11.94 -10.26 -17.44
CA SER A 31 11.12 -10.01 -16.25
C SER A 31 9.72 -9.60 -16.69
N PRO A 32 8.66 -10.11 -16.06
CA PRO A 32 7.29 -9.78 -16.44
C PRO A 32 7.10 -8.26 -16.40
N ILE A 33 6.56 -7.69 -17.48
CA ILE A 33 6.20 -6.28 -17.51
C ILE A 33 4.76 -6.18 -17.02
N TYR A 34 4.58 -5.44 -15.95
CA TYR A 34 3.27 -5.17 -15.39
C TYR A 34 2.71 -3.89 -16.01
N ALA A 35 1.40 -3.82 -16.11
CA ALA A 35 0.70 -2.67 -16.61
C ALA A 35 -0.55 -2.38 -15.79
N LYS A 36 -0.90 -1.10 -15.76
CA LYS A 36 -2.21 -0.63 -15.32
C LYS A 36 -3.14 -0.54 -16.53
N VAL A 37 -4.34 -1.09 -16.37
CA VAL A 37 -5.42 -0.94 -17.35
C VAL A 37 -6.03 0.46 -17.26
N LEU A 38 -6.10 1.15 -18.40
CA LEU A 38 -6.78 2.44 -18.53
C LEU A 38 -8.15 2.25 -19.18
N CYS A 39 -9.16 2.03 -18.35
CA CYS A 39 -10.55 1.97 -18.79
C CYS A 39 -11.33 3.20 -18.28
N LEU A 40 -11.23 4.31 -19.00
CA LEU A 40 -11.82 5.59 -18.58
C LEU A 40 -13.26 5.71 -19.08
N ASN A 41 -14.09 6.43 -18.33
CA ASN A 41 -15.48 6.75 -18.66
C ASN A 41 -16.36 5.54 -19.00
N SER A 42 -16.08 4.37 -18.39
CA SER A 42 -16.78 3.12 -18.68
C SER A 42 -17.19 2.39 -17.38
N PRO A 43 -18.37 2.72 -16.81
CA PRO A 43 -18.87 2.10 -15.58
C PRO A 43 -19.02 0.57 -15.66
N GLU A 44 -19.40 0.07 -16.83
CA GLU A 44 -19.60 -1.36 -17.11
C GLU A 44 -18.31 -2.11 -17.46
N GLY A 45 -17.19 -1.39 -17.49
CA GLY A 45 -15.88 -1.91 -17.85
C GLY A 45 -15.66 -2.00 -19.36
N CYS A 46 -14.39 -2.03 -19.73
CA CYS A 46 -13.95 -2.06 -21.10
C CYS A 46 -13.90 -3.49 -21.61
N GLU A 47 -14.04 -3.64 -22.92
CA GLU A 47 -13.93 -4.94 -23.56
C GLU A 47 -12.48 -5.43 -23.60
N CYS A 48 -12.26 -6.67 -23.15
CA CYS A 48 -11.01 -7.41 -23.34
C CYS A 48 -11.30 -8.70 -24.11
N LYS A 49 -10.71 -8.85 -25.30
CA LYS A 49 -11.07 -9.91 -26.26
C LYS A 49 -10.34 -11.21 -25.92
N ILE A 50 -11.07 -12.28 -25.62
CA ILE A 50 -10.50 -13.62 -25.37
C ILE A 50 -10.38 -14.39 -26.69
N SER A 51 -11.40 -14.25 -27.55
CA SER A 51 -11.46 -14.80 -28.92
C SER A 51 -12.43 -13.93 -29.75
N GLU A 52 -12.59 -14.21 -31.05
CA GLU A 52 -13.47 -13.43 -31.93
C GLU A 52 -14.91 -13.25 -31.39
N ASN A 53 -15.47 -14.28 -30.74
CA ASN A 53 -16.84 -14.27 -30.23
C ASN A 53 -16.95 -14.21 -28.70
N LYS A 54 -15.83 -14.00 -28.00
CA LYS A 54 -15.82 -14.01 -26.53
C LYS A 54 -14.97 -12.86 -26.02
N SER A 55 -15.60 -12.00 -25.23
CA SER A 55 -14.91 -10.96 -24.49
C SER A 55 -15.30 -11.00 -23.04
N ALA A 56 -14.50 -10.33 -22.22
CA ALA A 56 -14.76 -10.14 -20.82
C ALA A 56 -14.54 -8.67 -20.45
N ARG A 57 -15.12 -8.28 -19.32
CA ARG A 57 -15.05 -6.90 -18.83
C ARG A 57 -13.82 -6.73 -17.95
N ILE A 58 -13.07 -5.68 -18.22
CA ILE A 58 -11.91 -5.27 -17.44
C ILE A 58 -12.10 -3.82 -16.99
N PHE A 59 -11.78 -3.53 -15.73
CA PHE A 59 -12.03 -2.23 -15.11
C PHE A 59 -10.76 -1.38 -15.03
N HIS A 60 -10.95 -0.07 -14.84
CA HIS A 60 -9.83 0.85 -14.66
C HIS A 60 -9.00 0.41 -13.46
N GLY A 61 -7.68 0.39 -13.63
CA GLY A 61 -6.82 0.04 -12.52
C GLY A 61 -6.82 -1.43 -12.13
N GLU A 62 -7.35 -2.31 -12.98
CA GLU A 62 -6.97 -3.72 -12.89
C GLU A 62 -5.48 -3.87 -13.23
N ALA A 63 -4.82 -4.74 -12.46
CA ALA A 63 -3.45 -5.12 -12.71
C ALA A 63 -3.38 -6.17 -13.82
N ALA A 64 -2.44 -5.96 -14.73
CA ALA A 64 -2.21 -6.85 -15.86
C ALA A 64 -0.72 -7.15 -16.02
N VAL A 65 -0.40 -8.36 -16.46
CA VAL A 65 0.94 -8.75 -16.90
C VAL A 65 0.93 -8.82 -18.43
N LEU A 66 1.91 -8.20 -19.08
CA LEU A 66 2.09 -8.26 -20.52
C LEU A 66 2.78 -9.58 -20.88
N GLU A 67 2.11 -10.43 -21.65
CA GLU A 67 2.59 -11.78 -21.99
C GLU A 67 3.34 -11.81 -23.34
N GLU A 68 2.89 -11.02 -24.31
CA GLU A 68 3.51 -10.94 -25.64
C GLU A 68 3.71 -9.48 -26.04
N PHE A 69 4.88 -9.19 -26.62
CA PHE A 69 5.24 -7.90 -27.19
C PHE A 69 5.34 -7.99 -28.72
N PRO A 70 4.23 -8.15 -29.47
CA PRO A 70 4.32 -7.95 -30.90
C PRO A 70 4.75 -6.50 -31.14
N GLN A 71 5.91 -6.31 -31.75
CA GLN A 71 6.29 -5.01 -32.27
C GLN A 71 5.24 -4.66 -33.36
N ASN A 72 4.51 -3.56 -33.16
CA ASN A 72 3.54 -2.98 -34.09
C ASN A 72 2.10 -3.57 -34.14
N THR A 73 1.56 -4.11 -33.05
CA THR A 73 0.11 -4.38 -32.97
C THR A 73 -0.65 -3.32 -32.17
N GLU A 74 -1.89 -3.03 -32.58
CA GLU A 74 -2.82 -2.17 -31.82
C GLU A 74 -3.26 -2.81 -30.49
N TYR A 75 -3.26 -4.14 -30.44
CA TYR A 75 -3.68 -4.94 -29.28
C TYR A 75 -2.51 -5.76 -28.72
N TRP A 76 -2.43 -5.83 -27.40
CA TRP A 76 -1.48 -6.66 -26.68
C TRP A 76 -2.19 -7.75 -25.88
N LYS A 77 -1.55 -8.91 -25.78
CA LYS A 77 -2.01 -10.01 -24.94
C LYS A 77 -1.60 -9.74 -23.51
N ILE A 78 -2.61 -9.68 -22.64
CA ILE A 78 -2.46 -9.42 -21.21
C ILE A 78 -3.02 -10.57 -20.39
N ARG A 79 -2.44 -10.80 -19.21
CA ARG A 79 -2.95 -11.69 -18.19
C ARG A 79 -3.39 -10.89 -16.97
N THR A 80 -4.64 -11.05 -16.56
CA THR A 80 -5.16 -10.56 -15.28
C THR A 80 -5.27 -11.70 -14.28
N SER A 81 -5.73 -11.42 -13.05
CA SER A 81 -5.99 -12.47 -12.05
C SER A 81 -7.07 -13.47 -12.47
N LYS A 82 -7.95 -13.11 -13.42
CA LYS A 82 -9.10 -13.92 -13.82
C LYS A 82 -8.89 -14.66 -15.14
N GLN A 83 -8.07 -14.13 -16.05
CA GLN A 83 -8.04 -14.60 -17.43
C GLN A 83 -6.86 -14.04 -18.24
N ILE A 84 -6.72 -14.53 -19.47
CA ILE A 84 -5.84 -13.98 -20.51
C ILE A 84 -6.72 -13.43 -21.64
N CYS A 85 -6.42 -12.23 -22.13
CA CYS A 85 -7.18 -11.58 -23.20
C CYS A 85 -6.33 -10.54 -23.96
N GLN A 86 -6.84 -10.05 -25.08
CA GLN A 86 -6.25 -8.97 -25.88
C GLN A 86 -6.90 -7.63 -25.53
N TYR A 87 -6.06 -6.62 -25.30
CA TYR A 87 -6.49 -5.29 -24.90
C TYR A 87 -5.74 -4.19 -25.69
N PRO A 88 -6.37 -3.05 -26.01
CA PRO A 88 -5.71 -1.98 -26.78
C PRO A 88 -4.44 -1.48 -26.08
N ARG A 89 -3.33 -1.51 -26.80
CA ARG A 89 -2.00 -1.08 -26.31
C ARG A 89 -2.04 0.35 -25.76
N LYS A 90 -2.73 1.27 -26.45
CA LYS A 90 -2.86 2.68 -26.04
C LYS A 90 -3.53 2.86 -24.67
N ASN A 91 -4.26 1.85 -24.20
CA ASN A 91 -4.96 1.83 -22.92
C ASN A 91 -4.21 0.99 -21.87
N LEU A 92 -2.95 0.63 -22.12
CA LEU A 92 -2.08 -0.04 -21.16
C LEU A 92 -0.95 0.91 -20.77
N LYS A 93 -0.85 1.20 -19.47
CA LYS A 93 0.28 1.95 -18.93
C LYS A 93 1.27 0.95 -18.33
N ALA A 94 2.33 0.65 -19.06
CA ALA A 94 3.42 -0.18 -18.56
C ALA A 94 4.06 0.48 -17.33
N LEU A 95 4.42 -0.33 -16.35
CA LEU A 95 5.02 0.08 -15.10
C LEU A 95 6.40 -0.55 -15.00
N GLY A 96 7.42 0.28 -14.80
CA GLY A 96 8.78 -0.16 -14.54
C GLY A 96 8.95 -0.49 -13.07
N TYR A 97 9.49 -1.67 -12.76
CA TYR A 97 9.82 -2.07 -11.39
C TYR A 97 11.25 -2.58 -11.31
N GLN A 98 11.88 -2.37 -10.17
CA GLN A 98 13.18 -2.95 -9.87
C GLN A 98 13.02 -4.43 -9.50
N SER A 99 13.59 -5.32 -10.30
CA SER A 99 13.38 -6.77 -10.23
C SER A 99 13.85 -7.43 -8.93
N SER A 100 14.69 -6.76 -8.13
CA SER A 100 15.33 -7.32 -6.93
C SER A 100 14.83 -6.78 -5.59
N PHE A 101 14.04 -5.70 -5.55
CA PHE A 101 13.57 -5.18 -4.27
C PHE A 101 12.61 -6.20 -3.61
N ARG A 102 12.74 -6.41 -2.30
CA ARG A 102 11.93 -7.37 -1.54
C ARG A 102 11.63 -6.74 -0.18
N PRO A 103 10.56 -5.95 -0.04
CA PRO A 103 10.30 -5.18 1.17
C PRO A 103 10.18 -6.05 2.43
N MET A 104 9.72 -7.29 2.27
CA MET A 104 9.62 -8.26 3.37
C MET A 104 10.98 -8.82 3.85
N GLN A 105 12.09 -8.55 3.15
CA GLN A 105 13.44 -9.01 3.51
C GLN A 105 14.27 -7.94 4.24
N THR A 106 13.63 -6.89 4.72
CA THR A 106 14.25 -5.82 5.49
C THR A 106 14.72 -6.28 6.88
N SER A 107 15.80 -5.66 7.39
CA SER A 107 16.30 -5.86 8.75
C SER A 107 15.58 -5.01 9.81
N ARG A 108 14.66 -4.13 9.40
CA ARG A 108 13.92 -3.26 10.31
C ARG A 108 12.80 -4.03 11.02
N ASP A 109 12.63 -3.79 12.32
CA ASP A 109 11.59 -4.42 13.13
C ASP A 109 10.20 -3.80 12.90
N HIS A 110 9.32 -4.50 12.19
CA HIS A 110 7.93 -4.08 11.96
C HIS A 110 6.96 -4.65 12.99
N SER A 111 7.47 -5.22 14.08
CA SER A 111 6.62 -5.73 15.15
C SER A 111 5.82 -4.57 15.75
N PRO A 112 4.49 -4.72 15.89
CA PRO A 112 3.66 -3.65 16.40
C PRO A 112 4.02 -3.39 17.85
N LYS A 113 4.23 -2.12 18.20
CA LYS A 113 4.47 -1.72 19.60
C LYS A 113 3.34 -2.25 20.48
N SER A 114 3.65 -2.65 21.70
CA SER A 114 2.64 -3.12 22.65
C SER A 114 1.69 -1.99 23.06
N LEU A 115 0.49 -2.33 23.51
CA LEU A 115 -0.48 -1.34 24.00
C LEU A 115 0.08 -0.47 25.14
N TYR A 116 0.90 -1.04 26.03
CA TYR A 116 1.59 -0.32 27.10
C TYR A 116 2.62 0.69 26.61
N GLN A 117 3.23 0.45 25.45
CA GLN A 117 4.10 1.44 24.79
C GLN A 117 3.27 2.56 24.17
N LEU A 118 2.10 2.24 23.60
CA LEU A 118 1.23 3.21 22.94
C LEU A 118 0.44 4.08 23.92
N LEU A 119 0.02 3.57 25.08
CA LEU A 119 -0.89 4.26 26.00
C LEU A 119 -0.22 4.67 27.31
N GLN A 120 -0.78 5.67 27.98
CA GLN A 120 -0.46 5.91 29.40
C GLN A 120 -0.79 4.67 30.22
N GLN A 121 -0.01 4.40 31.28
CA GLN A 121 -0.17 3.19 32.10
C GLN A 121 -1.59 3.04 32.63
N GLU A 122 -2.18 4.14 33.13
CA GLU A 122 -3.55 4.16 33.63
C GLU A 122 -4.58 3.77 32.56
N ASP A 123 -4.40 4.27 31.32
CA ASP A 123 -5.31 3.94 30.22
C ASP A 123 -5.19 2.47 29.81
N ALA A 124 -3.96 1.94 29.76
CA ALA A 124 -3.72 0.54 29.43
C ALA A 124 -4.36 -0.41 30.46
N ASP A 125 -4.19 -0.12 31.76
CA ASP A 125 -4.69 -0.96 32.85
C ASP A 125 -6.21 -0.86 33.05
N ARG A 126 -6.84 0.19 32.51
CA ARG A 126 -8.27 0.47 32.71
C ARG A 126 -9.06 0.48 31.40
N LEU A 127 -8.49 0.03 30.29
CA LEU A 127 -9.14 0.09 28.98
C LEU A 127 -10.50 -0.63 28.97
N GLU A 128 -10.62 -1.75 29.68
CA GLU A 128 -11.87 -2.51 29.82
C GLU A 128 -12.99 -1.73 30.51
N LYS A 129 -12.65 -0.68 31.26
CA LYS A 129 -13.59 0.19 32.01
C LYS A 129 -13.93 1.47 31.25
N THR A 130 -13.42 1.63 30.02
CA THR A 130 -13.69 2.79 29.17
C THR A 130 -14.98 2.58 28.39
N GLU A 131 -15.65 3.68 28.05
CA GLU A 131 -16.80 3.62 27.15
C GLU A 131 -16.30 3.56 25.72
N SER A 132 -16.80 2.63 24.90
CA SER A 132 -16.47 2.58 23.48
C SER A 132 -17.61 3.11 22.62
N GLN A 133 -17.25 3.89 21.61
CA GLN A 133 -18.18 4.39 20.59
C GLN A 133 -17.79 3.84 19.22
N SER A 134 -18.76 3.37 18.45
CA SER A 134 -18.55 3.01 17.04
C SER A 134 -18.42 4.27 16.19
N LEU A 135 -17.42 4.29 15.31
CA LEU A 135 -17.26 5.29 14.26
C LEU A 135 -17.87 4.83 12.92
N GLY A 136 -18.53 3.67 12.91
CA GLY A 136 -19.03 3.05 11.69
C GLY A 136 -17.94 2.33 10.90
N ILE A 137 -18.19 2.13 9.61
CA ILE A 137 -17.34 1.36 8.71
C ILE A 137 -16.27 2.27 8.11
N TYR A 138 -15.02 1.78 8.12
CA TYR A 138 -13.91 2.37 7.38
C TYR A 138 -13.34 1.37 6.37
N TYR A 139 -12.85 1.89 5.26
CA TYR A 139 -12.26 1.10 4.19
C TYR A 139 -10.73 1.29 4.15
N PRO A 140 -9.94 0.21 4.30
CA PRO A 140 -8.49 0.31 4.41
C PRO A 140 -7.81 0.58 3.06
N THR A 141 -6.76 1.38 3.09
CA THR A 141 -5.61 1.30 2.18
C THR A 141 -4.33 1.12 3.00
N TYR A 142 -3.19 1.00 2.32
CA TYR A 142 -1.88 0.93 2.97
C TYR A 142 -0.95 2.01 2.43
N TYR A 143 -0.17 2.58 3.34
CA TYR A 143 0.95 3.46 3.01
C TYR A 143 2.20 3.01 3.76
N HIS A 144 3.36 3.43 3.25
CA HIS A 144 4.66 2.93 3.68
C HIS A 144 5.73 3.99 3.47
N LEU A 145 6.89 3.85 4.09
CA LEU A 145 8.02 4.72 3.79
C LEU A 145 8.56 4.38 2.40
N ALA A 146 8.75 5.40 1.58
CA ALA A 146 9.49 5.23 0.33
C ALA A 146 10.92 4.78 0.66
N LEU A 147 11.46 3.82 -0.08
CA LEU A 147 12.84 3.38 0.03
C LEU A 147 13.59 3.70 -1.26
N GLU A 148 14.69 4.43 -1.16
CA GLU A 148 15.46 4.78 -2.37
C GLU A 148 16.03 3.55 -3.08
N GLU A 149 16.29 2.48 -2.33
CA GLU A 149 16.67 1.18 -2.90
C GLU A 149 15.61 0.63 -3.85
N ALA A 150 14.32 0.96 -3.66
CA ALA A 150 13.22 0.55 -4.52
C ALA A 150 12.98 1.51 -5.71
N PHE A 151 13.54 2.73 -5.64
CA PHE A 151 13.30 3.83 -6.58
C PHE A 151 14.60 4.52 -7.01
N PRO A 152 15.57 3.80 -7.62
CA PRO A 152 16.82 4.36 -8.09
C PRO A 152 16.58 5.29 -9.28
N GLY A 153 17.48 6.24 -9.46
CA GLY A 153 17.36 7.27 -10.47
C GLY A 153 18.50 8.28 -10.36
N THR A 154 18.45 9.32 -11.19
CA THR A 154 19.44 10.41 -11.17
C THR A 154 19.42 11.11 -9.82
N GLU A 155 20.58 11.26 -9.19
CA GLU A 155 20.69 11.96 -7.92
C GLU A 155 20.52 13.48 -8.10
N ILE A 156 19.57 14.05 -7.35
CA ILE A 156 19.28 15.48 -7.30
C ILE A 156 19.38 15.99 -5.87
N ALA A 157 19.61 17.30 -5.73
CA ALA A 157 19.63 17.95 -4.43
C ALA A 157 18.22 18.01 -3.81
N ALA A 158 18.13 17.67 -2.53
CA ALA A 158 16.96 17.88 -1.69
C ALA A 158 17.15 19.15 -0.86
N TYR A 159 16.16 20.03 -0.88
CA TYR A 159 16.22 21.34 -0.22
C TYR A 159 15.26 21.43 0.96
N SER A 160 15.70 22.07 2.04
CA SER A 160 14.87 22.45 3.17
C SER A 160 13.83 23.52 2.80
N PRO A 161 12.81 23.76 3.64
CA PRO A 161 11.91 24.91 3.50
C PRO A 161 12.66 26.25 3.42
N SER A 162 13.80 26.38 4.11
CA SER A 162 14.67 27.56 4.05
C SER A 162 15.54 27.65 2.79
N GLY A 163 15.46 26.68 1.87
CA GLY A 163 16.25 26.65 0.63
C GLY A 163 17.67 26.09 0.77
N LYS A 164 18.05 25.59 1.95
CA LYS A 164 19.36 24.94 2.18
C LYS A 164 19.36 23.53 1.59
N GLU A 165 20.42 23.14 0.89
CA GLU A 165 20.62 21.73 0.53
C GLU A 165 20.86 20.89 1.80
N ILE A 166 20.03 19.88 2.02
CA ILE A 166 20.08 18.99 3.20
C ILE A 166 20.55 17.58 2.85
N GLY A 167 20.68 17.28 1.55
CA GLY A 167 21.21 16.03 1.04
C GLY A 167 20.94 15.88 -0.45
N ARG A 168 21.35 14.73 -0.99
CA ARG A 168 21.09 14.33 -2.37
C ARG A 168 20.52 12.92 -2.37
N ALA A 169 19.58 12.66 -3.26
CA ALA A 169 18.97 11.35 -3.45
C ALA A 169 18.37 11.24 -4.85
N SER A 170 18.02 10.03 -5.28
CA SER A 170 17.34 9.76 -6.55
C SER A 170 16.09 10.63 -6.72
N ALA A 171 15.94 11.22 -7.91
CA ALA A 171 14.76 12.00 -8.27
C ALA A 171 13.46 11.18 -8.18
N THR A 172 13.51 9.92 -8.60
CA THR A 172 12.37 8.99 -8.54
C THR A 172 12.02 8.66 -7.09
N PHE A 173 13.01 8.49 -6.21
CA PHE A 173 12.78 8.30 -4.78
C PHE A 173 12.14 9.54 -4.15
N LEU A 174 12.67 10.73 -4.41
CA LEU A 174 12.10 11.97 -3.87
C LEU A 174 10.68 12.23 -4.38
N GLU A 175 10.33 11.76 -5.59
CA GLU A 175 8.94 11.75 -6.04
C GLU A 175 8.07 10.83 -5.16
N GLN A 176 8.53 9.63 -4.83
CA GLN A 176 7.79 8.73 -3.93
C GLN A 176 7.69 9.29 -2.51
N VAL A 177 8.71 9.98 -2.01
CA VAL A 177 8.64 10.69 -0.70
C VAL A 177 7.51 11.73 -0.70
N ARG A 178 7.23 12.40 -1.82
CA ARG A 178 6.09 13.33 -1.92
C ARG A 178 4.74 12.62 -1.86
N TRP A 179 4.66 11.41 -2.40
CA TRP A 179 3.44 10.61 -2.43
C TRP A 179 3.14 9.96 -1.07
N GLU A 180 4.15 9.32 -0.48
CA GLU A 180 4.03 8.58 0.78
C GLU A 180 4.20 9.48 2.02
N GLY A 181 4.68 10.73 1.82
CA GLY A 181 4.94 11.71 2.87
C GLY A 181 6.32 11.57 3.52
N SER A 182 6.93 10.38 3.52
CA SER A 182 8.28 10.16 4.08
C SER A 182 9.01 9.01 3.38
N GLY A 183 10.34 9.01 3.49
CA GLY A 183 11.16 7.92 2.96
C GLY A 183 12.59 7.90 3.47
N ILE A 184 13.28 6.80 3.19
CA ILE A 184 14.65 6.52 3.64
C ILE A 184 15.54 6.36 2.41
N ALA A 185 16.57 7.21 2.33
CA ALA A 185 17.59 7.18 1.31
C ALA A 185 18.61 6.05 1.54
N LYS A 186 19.41 5.74 0.52
CA LYS A 186 20.46 4.70 0.56
C LYS A 186 21.54 5.00 1.60
N ASP A 187 21.81 6.28 1.85
CA ASP A 187 22.74 6.74 2.89
C ASP A 187 22.14 6.69 4.31
N GLY A 188 20.89 6.22 4.45
CA GLY A 188 20.18 6.12 5.71
C GLY A 188 19.47 7.40 6.15
N LYS A 189 19.66 8.53 5.45
CA LYS A 189 18.92 9.77 5.75
C LYS A 189 17.44 9.56 5.52
N LYS A 190 16.65 10.12 6.42
CA LYS A 190 15.20 10.03 6.35
C LYS A 190 14.63 11.40 6.01
N TYR A 191 13.87 11.44 4.93
CA TYR A 191 13.27 12.65 4.38
C TYR A 191 11.78 12.66 4.66
N HIS A 192 11.29 13.77 5.20
CA HIS A 192 9.87 14.07 5.33
C HIS A 192 9.51 15.15 4.29
N PHE A 193 8.40 14.98 3.58
CA PHE A 193 7.96 15.98 2.61
C PHE A 193 7.30 17.18 3.32
N ALA A 194 7.88 18.37 3.15
CA ALA A 194 7.46 19.59 3.82
C ALA A 194 6.60 20.52 2.93
N GLY A 195 6.10 20.02 1.80
CA GLY A 195 5.36 20.83 0.81
C GLY A 195 6.25 21.50 -0.24
N GLU A 196 5.66 21.91 -1.36
CA GLU A 196 6.32 22.73 -2.41
C GLU A 196 7.67 22.18 -2.93
N GLY A 197 7.81 20.86 -2.95
CA GLY A 197 9.06 20.20 -3.36
C GLY A 197 10.21 20.33 -2.34
N LYS A 198 9.92 20.72 -1.11
CA LYS A 198 10.86 20.86 0.02
C LYS A 198 10.76 19.67 0.97
N TYR A 199 11.82 19.47 1.75
CA TYR A 199 11.95 18.32 2.64
C TYR A 199 12.59 18.69 3.98
N GLU A 200 12.35 17.88 5.00
CA GLU A 200 13.04 17.96 6.29
C GLU A 200 13.71 16.62 6.60
N LEU A 201 14.81 16.66 7.34
CA LEU A 201 15.42 15.45 7.90
C LEU A 201 14.81 15.15 9.26
N TYR A 202 14.63 13.87 9.58
CA TYR A 202 14.14 13.44 10.89
C TYR A 202 14.93 12.25 11.44
N ASP A 203 14.97 12.15 12.77
CA ASP A 203 15.66 11.09 13.52
C ASP A 203 14.69 10.30 14.42
N LEU A 204 13.57 9.90 13.84
CA LEU A 204 12.60 8.98 14.45
C LEU A 204 12.78 7.59 13.87
N GLU A 205 12.37 6.53 14.59
CA GLU A 205 12.48 5.13 14.11
C GLU A 205 11.87 4.98 12.70
N TRP A 206 10.64 5.48 12.54
CA TRP A 206 9.81 5.34 11.34
C TRP A 206 9.49 6.68 10.67
N GLY A 207 8.85 7.63 11.35
CA GLY A 207 8.49 8.91 10.76
C GLY A 207 7.53 9.71 11.61
N TRP A 208 7.27 10.95 11.19
CA TRP A 208 6.28 11.81 11.82
C TRP A 208 4.88 11.46 11.34
N GLY A 209 3.94 11.34 12.28
CA GLY A 209 2.52 11.44 11.96
C GLY A 209 2.12 12.91 11.83
N ALA A 210 0.94 13.16 11.28
CA ALA A 210 0.42 14.51 11.11
C ALA A 210 0.11 15.29 12.41
N GLY A 211 0.38 14.75 13.59
CA GLY A 211 0.20 15.42 14.89
C GLY A 211 1.53 15.84 15.48
N TYR A 212 1.65 17.10 15.89
CA TYR A 212 2.83 17.64 16.57
C TYR A 212 3.35 16.67 17.64
N GLY A 213 4.50 16.04 17.39
CA GLY A 213 5.15 15.12 18.32
C GLY A 213 4.84 13.63 18.12
N TYR A 214 3.85 13.26 17.31
CA TYR A 214 3.47 11.85 17.13
C TYR A 214 4.39 11.11 16.17
N GLN A 215 4.83 9.93 16.57
CA GLN A 215 5.51 9.00 15.68
C GLN A 215 4.54 7.99 15.03
N VAL A 216 4.78 7.63 13.76
CA VAL A 216 4.07 6.53 13.09
C VAL A 216 4.70 5.17 13.43
N TYR A 217 3.89 4.14 13.61
CA TYR A 217 4.36 2.79 13.93
C TYR A 217 3.71 1.74 13.03
N PRO A 218 4.48 0.80 12.44
CA PRO A 218 3.94 -0.22 11.55
C PRO A 218 2.81 -0.99 12.22
N TYR A 219 1.70 -1.16 11.51
CA TYR A 219 0.49 -1.83 11.96
C TYR A 219 -0.17 -1.21 13.19
N ARG A 220 0.25 -0.01 13.61
CA ARG A 220 -0.33 0.71 14.76
C ARG A 220 -0.84 2.08 14.40
N THR A 221 -0.38 2.68 13.32
CA THR A 221 -0.83 4.00 12.90
C THR A 221 -1.85 3.92 11.77
N ILE A 222 -2.88 4.76 11.88
CA ILE A 222 -3.86 4.97 10.83
C ILE A 222 -3.93 6.45 10.48
N ALA A 223 -3.82 6.76 9.18
CA ALA A 223 -4.15 8.06 8.62
C ALA A 223 -5.65 8.13 8.28
N ILE A 224 -6.32 9.18 8.75
CA ILE A 224 -7.77 9.41 8.55
C ILE A 224 -8.07 10.88 8.25
N SER A 225 -9.31 11.17 7.84
CA SER A 225 -9.87 12.53 7.84
C SER A 225 -10.24 12.95 9.27
N PHE A 226 -9.49 13.88 9.86
CA PHE A 226 -9.84 14.42 11.18
C PHE A 226 -11.13 15.26 11.16
N LYS A 227 -11.53 15.74 9.98
CA LYS A 227 -12.83 16.41 9.78
C LYS A 227 -13.96 15.41 10.01
N ASP A 228 -13.94 14.26 9.33
CA ASP A 228 -14.93 13.18 9.51
C ASP A 228 -14.95 12.67 10.95
N LEU A 229 -13.77 12.43 11.55
CA LEU A 229 -13.71 12.01 12.93
C LEU A 229 -14.43 13.02 13.84
N CYS A 230 -14.22 14.32 13.64
CA CYS A 230 -14.93 15.34 14.39
C CYS A 230 -16.44 15.36 14.16
N GLU A 231 -16.90 15.12 12.93
CA GLU A 231 -18.32 15.01 12.62
C GLU A 231 -18.97 13.83 13.36
N LYS A 232 -18.33 12.66 13.35
CA LYS A 232 -18.77 11.44 14.07
C LYS A 232 -18.75 11.60 15.60
N LEU A 233 -17.91 12.49 16.12
CA LEU A 233 -17.77 12.74 17.56
C LEU A 233 -18.49 13.98 18.07
N ARG A 234 -19.23 14.68 17.21
CA ARG A 234 -19.87 15.97 17.54
C ARG A 234 -20.82 15.89 18.73
N SER A 235 -21.45 14.74 18.98
CA SER A 235 -22.33 14.51 20.13
C SER A 235 -21.59 14.39 21.47
N LYS A 236 -20.29 14.04 21.45
CA LYS A 236 -19.47 13.83 22.66
C LYS A 236 -18.42 14.92 22.86
N ILE A 237 -17.88 15.49 21.78
CA ILE A 237 -16.81 16.49 21.84
C ILE A 237 -17.31 17.79 21.22
N SER A 238 -17.70 18.73 22.09
CA SER A 238 -18.09 20.07 21.65
C SER A 238 -16.89 20.84 21.07
N SER A 239 -17.15 21.61 20.01
CA SER A 239 -16.14 22.39 19.29
C SER A 239 -14.92 21.55 18.92
N CYS A 240 -15.16 20.41 18.26
CA CYS A 240 -14.13 19.46 17.88
C CYS A 240 -13.10 20.07 16.93
N SER A 241 -11.84 19.68 17.09
CA SER A 241 -10.71 20.09 16.25
C SER A 241 -9.70 18.95 16.14
N LYS A 242 -8.81 19.00 15.13
CA LYS A 242 -7.70 18.03 14.99
C LYS A 242 -6.92 17.86 16.29
N SER A 243 -6.53 18.95 16.96
CA SER A 243 -5.79 18.89 18.23
C SER A 243 -6.54 18.19 19.38
N LYS A 244 -7.88 18.16 19.32
CA LYS A 244 -8.74 17.46 20.31
C LYS A 244 -8.94 15.98 20.03
N VAL A 245 -8.70 15.50 18.81
CA VAL A 245 -8.99 14.10 18.43
C VAL A 245 -7.78 13.33 17.94
N ILE A 246 -6.70 14.02 17.58
CA ILE A 246 -5.47 13.37 17.14
C ILE A 246 -4.87 12.50 18.24
N GLY A 247 -4.37 11.34 17.84
CA GLY A 247 -3.86 10.32 18.75
C GLY A 247 -4.95 9.49 19.43
N ALA A 248 -6.23 9.65 19.09
CA ALA A 248 -7.28 8.80 19.64
C ALA A 248 -6.96 7.31 19.43
N LEU A 249 -7.16 6.50 20.47
CA LEU A 249 -7.05 5.06 20.39
C LEU A 249 -8.27 4.50 19.63
N ALA A 250 -7.99 3.75 18.57
CA ALA A 250 -8.96 3.02 17.79
C ALA A 250 -8.82 1.51 18.01
N TYR A 251 -9.92 0.79 17.81
CA TYR A 251 -9.99 -0.65 17.82
C TYR A 251 -10.79 -1.15 16.61
N ILE A 252 -10.22 -2.11 15.89
CA ILE A 252 -10.83 -2.75 14.72
C ILE A 252 -11.01 -4.24 15.04
N PRO A 253 -12.23 -4.69 15.42
CA PRO A 253 -12.48 -6.08 15.83
C PRO A 253 -12.02 -7.10 14.79
N LYS A 254 -12.29 -6.84 13.51
CA LYS A 254 -11.93 -7.72 12.38
C LYS A 254 -10.42 -8.02 12.32
N ILE A 255 -9.56 -7.09 12.74
CA ILE A 255 -8.10 -7.32 12.79
C ILE A 255 -7.76 -8.31 13.91
N LYS A 256 -8.33 -8.13 15.11
CA LYS A 256 -8.12 -9.05 16.24
C LYS A 256 -8.62 -10.47 15.92
N GLU A 257 -9.81 -10.56 15.32
CA GLU A 257 -10.45 -11.83 14.95
C GLU A 257 -9.64 -12.65 13.95
N LYS A 258 -8.89 -11.99 13.06
CA LYS A 258 -7.98 -12.65 12.11
C LYS A 258 -6.78 -13.31 12.76
N ARG A 259 -6.49 -13.03 14.05
CA ARG A 259 -5.37 -13.59 14.82
C ARG A 259 -4.03 -13.47 14.07
N ILE A 260 -3.81 -12.32 13.44
CA ILE A 260 -2.64 -12.05 12.60
C ILE A 260 -1.37 -12.17 13.44
N ARG A 261 -0.50 -13.13 13.10
CA ARG A 261 0.79 -13.30 13.75
C ARG A 261 1.81 -12.32 13.16
N MET A 262 2.45 -11.56 14.03
CA MET A 262 3.39 -10.49 13.70
C MET A 262 4.83 -11.03 13.69
N GLN A 263 5.78 -10.18 13.30
CA GLN A 263 7.20 -10.57 13.17
C GLN A 263 7.81 -11.06 14.49
N ASP A 264 7.43 -10.49 15.63
CA ASP A 264 7.81 -10.95 16.97
C ASP A 264 7.09 -12.25 17.42
N GLY A 265 6.26 -12.83 16.55
CA GLY A 265 5.47 -14.03 16.83
C GLY A 265 4.21 -13.79 17.66
N LYS A 266 3.95 -12.56 18.13
CA LYS A 266 2.72 -12.22 18.86
C LYS A 266 1.55 -12.01 17.90
N VAL A 267 0.34 -12.06 18.44
CA VAL A 267 -0.88 -11.80 17.69
C VAL A 267 -1.25 -10.32 17.78
N HIS A 268 -1.62 -9.71 16.66
CA HIS A 268 -2.13 -8.35 16.63
C HIS A 268 -3.42 -8.24 17.45
N ASP A 269 -3.47 -7.30 18.39
CA ASP A 269 -4.57 -7.15 19.35
C ASP A 269 -5.76 -6.33 18.81
N GLY A 270 -5.60 -5.70 17.64
CA GLY A 270 -6.62 -4.93 16.93
C GLY A 270 -6.64 -3.44 17.27
N TYR A 271 -5.70 -2.94 18.08
CA TYR A 271 -5.61 -1.53 18.47
C TYR A 271 -4.71 -0.70 17.56
N PHE A 272 -5.10 0.56 17.34
CA PHE A 272 -4.41 1.52 16.49
C PHE A 272 -4.48 2.93 17.05
N CYS A 273 -3.58 3.81 16.61
CA CYS A 273 -3.52 5.23 16.91
C CYS A 273 -3.96 6.02 15.68
N LEU A 274 -4.95 6.89 15.86
CA LEU A 274 -5.41 7.84 14.84
C LEU A 274 -4.55 9.11 14.88
N ASN A 275 -3.26 8.98 14.56
CA ASN A 275 -2.27 10.05 14.73
C ASN A 275 -1.69 10.60 13.42
N ASP A 276 -2.22 10.18 12.27
CA ASP A 276 -1.78 10.64 10.96
C ASP A 276 -2.94 11.10 10.06
N THR A 277 -2.63 11.74 8.94
CA THR A 277 -3.62 12.18 7.94
C THR A 277 -2.98 12.25 6.56
N GLY A 278 -3.82 12.25 5.53
CA GLY A 278 -3.38 12.42 4.15
C GLY A 278 -4.16 13.52 3.44
N SER A 279 -3.82 13.77 2.19
CA SER A 279 -4.57 14.71 1.35
C SER A 279 -6.05 14.31 1.28
N PRO A 280 -6.99 15.26 1.40
CA PRO A 280 -8.43 14.96 1.33
C PRO A 280 -8.87 14.39 -0.02
N LEU A 281 -8.04 14.52 -1.07
CA LEU A 281 -8.26 13.87 -2.36
C LEU A 281 -8.09 12.34 -2.30
N TYR A 282 -7.37 11.83 -1.30
CA TYR A 282 -7.06 10.42 -1.13
C TYR A 282 -7.68 9.84 0.14
N ILE A 283 -7.53 10.51 1.29
CA ILE A 283 -8.14 10.09 2.56
C ILE A 283 -9.47 10.81 2.73
N ARG A 284 -10.50 10.31 2.03
CA ARG A 284 -11.90 10.72 2.24
C ARG A 284 -12.38 10.25 3.61
N ASP A 285 -13.41 10.90 4.12
CA ASP A 285 -14.05 10.69 5.41
C ASP A 285 -14.05 9.26 5.97
N ASP A 286 -14.55 8.28 5.22
CA ASP A 286 -14.67 6.87 5.62
C ASP A 286 -13.54 5.97 5.11
N ARG A 287 -12.47 6.56 4.57
CA ARG A 287 -11.24 5.84 4.22
C ARG A 287 -10.22 5.96 5.33
N MET A 288 -9.44 4.90 5.48
CA MET A 288 -8.32 4.87 6.40
C MET A 288 -7.09 4.31 5.70
N ASP A 289 -5.92 4.88 5.99
CA ASP A 289 -4.65 4.37 5.48
C ASP A 289 -3.86 3.77 6.64
N ILE A 290 -3.55 2.48 6.58
CA ILE A 290 -2.83 1.80 7.65
C ILE A 290 -1.33 1.84 7.30
N PHE A 291 -0.52 2.36 8.23
CA PHE A 291 0.93 2.40 8.06
C PHE A 291 1.52 1.01 8.19
N VAL A 292 2.25 0.53 7.18
CA VAL A 292 2.85 -0.83 7.18
C VAL A 292 4.37 -0.82 7.29
N GLY A 293 4.98 0.30 7.67
CA GLY A 293 6.44 0.46 7.78
C GLY A 293 7.10 0.62 6.42
N VAL A 294 8.06 -0.23 6.08
CA VAL A 294 8.64 -0.30 4.72
C VAL A 294 8.11 -1.50 3.93
N HIS A 295 7.17 -2.27 4.49
CA HIS A 295 6.48 -3.29 3.74
C HIS A 295 5.66 -2.67 2.60
N GLY A 296 5.38 -3.45 1.55
CA GLY A 296 4.70 -2.93 0.37
C GLY A 296 3.29 -2.40 0.69
N GLY A 297 2.92 -1.28 0.08
CA GLY A 297 1.60 -0.66 0.21
C GLY A 297 0.45 -1.42 -0.47
N GLY A 298 0.61 -2.72 -0.77
CA GLY A 298 -0.43 -3.51 -1.41
C GLY A 298 -0.76 -3.10 -2.84
N SER A 299 0.15 -2.42 -3.54
CA SER A 299 -0.08 -2.01 -4.92
C SER A 299 -0.35 -3.24 -5.80
N PRO A 300 -1.56 -3.40 -6.36
CA PRO A 300 -1.91 -4.61 -7.10
C PRO A 300 -1.12 -4.73 -8.41
N TYR A 301 -0.48 -3.64 -8.83
CA TYR A 301 0.29 -3.57 -10.07
C TYR A 301 1.73 -4.03 -9.92
N GLN A 302 2.20 -4.23 -8.69
CA GLN A 302 3.53 -4.76 -8.41
C GLN A 302 3.49 -6.29 -8.29
N PRO A 303 4.59 -7.01 -8.64
CA PRO A 303 4.80 -8.39 -8.22
C PRO A 303 4.42 -8.62 -6.76
N ALA A 304 3.89 -9.80 -6.45
CA ALA A 304 3.49 -10.13 -5.08
C ALA A 304 4.64 -9.94 -4.09
N GLU A 305 5.87 -10.27 -4.49
CA GLU A 305 7.06 -10.11 -3.67
C GLU A 305 7.36 -8.64 -3.31
N LEU A 306 6.85 -7.69 -4.11
CA LEU A 306 7.02 -6.24 -3.96
C LEU A 306 5.83 -5.57 -3.25
N SER A 307 4.62 -6.08 -3.40
CA SER A 307 3.41 -5.47 -2.85
C SER A 307 2.94 -6.06 -1.51
N ARG A 308 3.61 -7.10 -1.01
CA ARG A 308 3.21 -7.82 0.20
C ARG A 308 3.46 -7.05 1.50
N ASN A 309 2.60 -7.35 2.47
CA ASN A 309 2.73 -6.98 3.87
C ASN A 309 1.95 -7.99 4.75
N THR A 310 2.21 -7.99 6.06
CA THR A 310 1.62 -8.94 7.03
C THR A 310 0.09 -8.95 7.05
N PHE A 311 -0.57 -7.79 6.86
CA PHE A 311 -2.03 -7.70 6.88
C PHE A 311 -2.65 -8.24 5.58
N LEU A 312 -2.02 -7.97 4.43
CA LEU A 312 -2.40 -8.56 3.14
C LEU A 312 -2.32 -10.08 3.17
N ASP A 313 -1.21 -10.62 3.68
CA ASP A 313 -0.99 -12.07 3.78
C ASP A 313 -2.04 -12.74 4.70
N ALA A 314 -2.62 -11.99 5.65
CA ALA A 314 -3.71 -12.45 6.51
C ALA A 314 -5.12 -12.21 5.93
N GLY A 315 -5.22 -11.72 4.68
CA GLY A 315 -6.47 -11.47 3.99
C GLY A 315 -7.20 -10.19 4.43
N ILE A 316 -6.48 -9.18 4.92
CA ILE A 316 -6.99 -7.80 5.03
C ILE A 316 -6.69 -7.09 3.72
N PHE A 317 -7.65 -7.14 2.79
CA PHE A 317 -7.49 -6.56 1.47
C PHE A 317 -7.80 -5.04 1.47
N PRO A 318 -6.94 -4.20 0.89
CA PRO A 318 -7.15 -2.77 0.79
C PRO A 318 -8.09 -2.44 -0.37
N LEU A 319 -8.54 -1.20 -0.42
CA LEU A 319 -9.12 -0.63 -1.61
C LEU A 319 -8.09 -0.54 -2.73
N TYR A 320 -8.45 -1.04 -3.90
CA TYR A 320 -7.71 -0.93 -5.14
C TYR A 320 -8.41 0.05 -6.07
N PRO A 321 -7.69 0.72 -6.98
CA PRO A 321 -8.34 1.57 -7.99
C PRO A 321 -9.47 0.88 -8.77
N SER A 322 -9.44 -0.45 -8.93
CA SER A 322 -10.53 -1.22 -9.54
C SER A 322 -11.83 -1.30 -8.73
N ASP A 323 -11.82 -0.90 -7.45
CA ASP A 323 -13.00 -0.88 -6.59
C ASP A 323 -13.91 0.34 -6.86
N TRP A 324 -13.49 1.22 -7.77
CA TRP A 324 -14.32 2.27 -8.36
C TRP A 324 -14.67 1.90 -9.79
N ARG A 325 -15.95 2.00 -10.16
CA ARG A 325 -16.39 1.69 -11.53
C ARG A 325 -16.07 2.78 -12.54
N MET A 326 -15.90 4.03 -12.10
CA MET A 326 -15.79 5.16 -13.01
C MET A 326 -14.62 6.09 -12.68
N TYR A 327 -13.74 6.24 -13.68
CA TYR A 327 -12.64 7.20 -13.71
C TYR A 327 -12.79 8.10 -14.93
N THR A 328 -12.62 9.40 -14.75
CA THR A 328 -12.59 10.39 -15.84
C THR A 328 -11.19 10.60 -16.38
N SER A 329 -10.16 10.34 -15.56
CA SER A 329 -8.75 10.34 -15.95
C SER A 329 -7.96 9.26 -15.18
N GLU A 330 -6.64 9.16 -15.40
CA GLU A 330 -5.80 8.19 -14.67
C GLU A 330 -5.89 8.32 -13.14
N LYS A 331 -6.14 9.54 -12.65
CA LYS A 331 -6.12 9.90 -11.23
C LYS A 331 -7.48 10.34 -10.69
N GLU A 332 -8.35 10.84 -11.57
CA GLU A 332 -9.65 11.38 -11.20
C GLU A 332 -10.73 10.29 -11.28
N ARG A 333 -11.43 10.13 -10.17
CA ARG A 333 -12.48 9.12 -9.99
C ARG A 333 -13.80 9.80 -9.66
N PHE A 334 -14.89 9.14 -10.04
CA PHE A 334 -16.22 9.55 -9.61
C PHE A 334 -16.41 9.22 -8.14
N TRP A 335 -16.73 10.24 -7.33
CA TRP A 335 -17.09 10.07 -5.93
C TRP A 335 -18.60 10.20 -5.79
N CYS A 336 -19.24 9.18 -5.21
CA CYS A 336 -20.65 9.30 -4.85
C CYS A 336 -20.82 10.44 -3.82
N PRO A 337 -21.85 11.29 -3.98
CA PRO A 337 -22.25 12.24 -2.94
C PRO A 337 -22.56 11.49 -1.64
N GLN A 338 -22.22 12.10 -0.50
CA GLN A 338 -22.31 11.45 0.82
C GLN A 338 -23.75 11.01 1.13
N GLU A 339 -24.73 11.83 0.74
CA GLU A 339 -26.17 11.58 0.90
C GLU A 339 -26.71 10.45 0.00
N LYS A 340 -25.94 10.04 -1.02
CA LYS A 340 -26.28 8.93 -1.92
C LYS A 340 -25.47 7.67 -1.63
N LEU A 341 -24.64 7.65 -0.59
CA LEU A 341 -23.93 6.44 -0.19
C LEU A 341 -24.93 5.37 0.27
N PRO A 342 -24.74 4.09 -0.11
CA PRO A 342 -25.64 3.03 0.28
C PRO A 342 -25.76 2.91 1.81
N ARG A 343 -27.00 2.96 2.32
CA ARG A 343 -27.28 2.64 3.74
C ARG A 343 -26.96 1.19 4.06
N ASN A 344 -27.22 0.30 3.10
CA ASN A 344 -26.75 -1.08 3.11
C ASN A 344 -25.76 -1.31 1.95
N PRO A 345 -24.44 -1.32 2.23
CA PRO A 345 -23.39 -1.59 1.25
C PRO A 345 -23.60 -2.86 0.40
N TYR A 346 -24.23 -3.89 0.96
CA TYR A 346 -24.45 -5.18 0.29
C TYR A 346 -25.71 -5.23 -0.58
N SER A 347 -26.61 -4.25 -0.45
CA SER A 347 -27.84 -4.18 -1.23
C SER A 347 -28.28 -2.73 -1.47
N PRO A 348 -27.54 -1.96 -2.29
CA PRO A 348 -27.89 -0.58 -2.59
C PRO A 348 -29.23 -0.48 -3.33
N SER A 349 -30.08 0.44 -2.91
CA SER A 349 -31.33 0.78 -3.60
C SER A 349 -31.07 1.48 -4.95
N GLU A 350 -32.11 1.66 -5.75
CA GLU A 350 -31.99 2.30 -7.08
C GLU A 350 -31.59 3.78 -7.01
N THR A 351 -31.95 4.47 -5.92
CA THR A 351 -31.62 5.90 -5.72
C THR A 351 -30.23 6.10 -5.11
N GLU A 352 -29.62 5.03 -4.60
CA GLU A 352 -28.29 5.03 -4.02
C GLU A 352 -27.21 4.74 -5.07
N CYS A 353 -26.02 5.25 -4.79
CA CYS A 353 -24.91 5.18 -5.71
C CYS A 353 -24.25 3.79 -5.72
N LYS A 354 -24.08 3.20 -6.91
CA LYS A 354 -23.54 1.84 -7.09
C LYS A 354 -22.12 1.80 -7.67
N LEU A 355 -21.50 2.95 -7.93
CA LEU A 355 -20.24 3.06 -8.68
C LEU A 355 -18.98 3.18 -7.78
N ASP A 356 -19.16 3.37 -6.48
CA ASP A 356 -18.09 3.56 -5.49
C ASP A 356 -17.88 2.28 -4.65
N TYR A 357 -16.74 2.18 -3.96
CA TYR A 357 -16.33 0.97 -3.23
C TYR A 357 -17.34 0.51 -2.17
N HIS A 358 -18.21 1.42 -1.70
CA HIS A 358 -19.31 1.08 -0.81
C HIS A 358 -20.21 -0.03 -1.38
N ALA A 359 -20.50 0.01 -2.68
CA ALA A 359 -21.32 -1.00 -3.35
C ALA A 359 -20.48 -2.09 -4.01
N ILE A 360 -19.24 -1.75 -4.41
CA ILE A 360 -18.40 -2.63 -5.24
C ILE A 360 -17.51 -3.56 -4.41
N ALA A 361 -17.07 -3.10 -3.24
CA ALA A 361 -16.20 -3.84 -2.33
C ALA A 361 -16.67 -3.73 -0.86
N PRO A 362 -17.98 -3.95 -0.56
CA PRO A 362 -18.51 -3.81 0.79
C PRO A 362 -17.83 -4.73 1.82
N GLU A 363 -17.30 -5.88 1.38
CA GLU A 363 -16.61 -6.85 2.21
C GLU A 363 -15.26 -6.36 2.76
N LYS A 364 -14.68 -5.31 2.14
CA LYS A 364 -13.42 -4.69 2.61
C LYS A 364 -13.63 -3.73 3.76
N GLY A 365 -14.85 -3.25 3.96
CA GLY A 365 -15.22 -2.40 5.10
C GLY A 365 -14.95 -3.08 6.45
N MET A 366 -14.52 -2.30 7.43
CA MET A 366 -14.25 -2.75 8.80
C MET A 366 -14.85 -1.75 9.79
N GLU A 367 -15.57 -2.24 10.80
CA GLU A 367 -16.02 -1.38 11.91
C GLU A 367 -14.80 -0.86 12.68
N MET A 368 -14.78 0.44 12.95
CA MET A 368 -13.80 1.06 13.83
C MET A 368 -14.48 1.62 15.06
N ARG A 369 -13.87 1.41 16.23
CA ARG A 369 -14.36 1.91 17.52
C ARG A 369 -13.30 2.77 18.17
N ILE A 370 -13.71 3.74 18.99
CA ILE A 370 -12.81 4.54 19.82
C ILE A 370 -13.27 4.53 21.28
N PHE A 371 -12.40 5.01 22.17
CA PHE A 371 -12.59 4.90 23.61
C PHE A 371 -12.60 6.25 24.33
N PHE A 372 -13.48 6.36 25.30
CA PHE A 372 -13.65 7.50 26.17
C PHE A 372 -13.42 7.10 27.63
N ARG A 373 -12.67 7.93 28.35
CA ARG A 373 -12.57 7.88 29.80
C ARG A 373 -13.91 8.30 30.42
N LYS A 374 -14.07 8.03 31.72
CA LYS A 374 -15.29 8.37 32.48
C LYS A 374 -15.59 9.87 32.54
N ASP A 375 -14.57 10.71 32.39
CA ASP A 375 -14.71 12.17 32.33
C ASP A 375 -15.13 12.68 30.95
N GLY A 376 -15.35 11.79 29.97
CA GLY A 376 -15.71 12.13 28.60
C GLY A 376 -14.52 12.49 27.71
N SER A 377 -13.28 12.44 28.21
CA SER A 377 -12.08 12.64 27.40
C SER A 377 -11.72 11.39 26.59
N LEU A 378 -11.08 11.57 25.43
CA LEU A 378 -10.60 10.45 24.61
C LEU A 378 -9.42 9.74 25.29
N VAL A 379 -9.43 8.41 25.22
CA VAL A 379 -8.20 7.63 25.41
C VAL A 379 -7.28 7.92 24.23
N ARG A 380 -6.04 8.31 24.50
CA ARG A 380 -5.08 8.71 23.48
C ARG A 380 -3.80 7.93 23.58
N CYS A 381 -3.24 7.63 22.42
CA CYS A 381 -1.86 7.21 22.30
C CYS A 381 -0.92 8.34 22.75
N LYS A 382 0.26 7.94 23.25
CA LYS A 382 1.36 8.84 23.55
C LYS A 382 1.86 9.48 22.23
N PRO A 383 2.18 10.78 22.25
CA PRO A 383 2.93 11.40 21.16
C PRO A 383 4.28 10.70 20.99
#